data_AF-A0A1I1QL73-F1
#
_entry.id   AF-A0A1I1QL73-F1
#
_cell.length_a   1.000
_cell.length_b   1.000
_cell.length_c   1.000
_cell.angle_alpha   90.00
_cell.angle_beta   90.00
_cell.angle_gamma   90.00
#
_symmetry.space_group_name_H-M   'P 1'
#
loop_
_entity.id
_entity.type
_entity.pdbx_description
1 polymer ?
#
loop_
_entity_poly.entity_id
_entity_poly.type
_entity_poly.pdbx_seq_one_letter_code
_entity_poly.pdbx_strand_id
1 'polypeptide(L)' 'MRLRAEAFDEFARNETLIAMPHTAFPGIGHVRRNPVGYAWVALNYTNRDPN' A
#
# COMPACT_ATOMS: atom_id res chain seq x y z
N MET A 1 10.04 -14.19 -7.08
CA MET A 1 8.97 -13.49 -7.84
C MET A 1 9.46 -12.09 -8.23
N ARG A 2 9.83 -11.89 -9.51
CA ARG A 2 10.42 -10.64 -10.02
C ARG A 2 9.40 -9.50 -10.17
N LEU A 3 8.26 -9.79 -10.80
CA LEU A 3 7.20 -8.82 -11.05
C LEU A 3 6.72 -8.09 -9.79
N ARG A 4 6.50 -8.82 -8.70
CA ARG A 4 6.06 -8.22 -7.42
C ARG A 4 7.09 -7.23 -6.87
N ALA A 5 8.37 -7.56 -6.95
CA ALA A 5 9.43 -6.71 -6.43
C ALA A 5 9.57 -5.42 -7.26
N GLU A 6 9.49 -5.54 -8.60
CA GLU A 6 9.54 -4.39 -9.52
C GLU A 6 8.32 -3.46 -9.34
N ALA A 7 7.11 -4.02 -9.22
CA ALA A 7 5.92 -3.23 -8.94
C ALA A 7 5.99 -2.52 -7.58
N PHE A 8 6.49 -3.20 -6.54
CA PHE A 8 6.62 -2.61 -5.21
C PHE A 8 7.72 -1.53 -5.17
N ASP A 9 8.78 -1.68 -5.97
CA ASP A 9 9.79 -0.64 -6.17
C ASP A 9 9.16 0.63 -6.73
N GLU A 10 8.34 0.50 -7.78
CA GLU A 10 7.65 1.63 -8.41
C GLU A 10 6.66 2.28 -7.45
N PHE A 11 5.79 1.49 -6.82
CA PHE A 11 4.78 2.00 -5.89
C PHE A 11 5.40 2.68 -4.67
N ALA A 12 6.52 2.17 -4.16
CA ALA A 12 7.21 2.77 -3.03
C ALA A 12 7.94 4.08 -3.41
N ARG A 13 8.43 4.20 -4.65
CA ARG A 13 9.06 5.44 -5.13
C ARG A 13 8.05 6.56 -5.34
N ASN A 14 6.86 6.20 -5.82
CA ASN A 14 5.83 7.16 -6.22
C ASN A 14 4.75 7.38 -5.15
N GLU A 15 4.85 6.69 -4.00
CA GLU A 15 3.80 6.64 -2.97
C GLU A 15 2.42 6.30 -3.56
N THR A 16 2.42 5.40 -4.54
CA THR A 16 1.22 5.05 -5.30
C THR A 16 0.17 4.42 -4.40
N LEU A 17 -1.06 4.93 -4.48
CA LEU A 17 -2.20 4.32 -3.84
C LEU A 17 -2.63 3.05 -4.59
N ILE A 18 -2.69 1.93 -3.88
CA ILE A 18 -2.97 0.61 -4.46
C ILE A 18 -4.09 -0.11 -3.68
N ALA A 19 -4.87 -0.91 -4.41
CA ALA A 19 -5.88 -1.80 -3.84
C ALA A 19 -5.39 -3.26 -3.91
N MET A 20 -5.34 -3.95 -2.77
CA MET A 20 -4.83 -5.31 -2.63
C MET A 20 -5.90 -6.26 -2.04
N PRO A 21 -6.39 -7.25 -2.82
CA PRO A 21 -7.51 -8.11 -2.41
C PRO A 21 -7.30 -8.93 -1.13
N HIS A 22 -6.05 -9.23 -0.78
CA HIS A 22 -5.69 -10.12 0.32
C HIS A 22 -4.96 -9.38 1.46
N THR A 23 -5.38 -8.16 1.73
CA THR A 23 -4.92 -7.35 2.87
C THR A 23 -6.11 -7.01 3.76
N ALA A 24 -5.85 -6.47 4.95
CA ALA A 24 -6.93 -6.06 5.86
C ALA A 24 -7.86 -5.05 5.17
N PHE A 25 -9.18 -5.27 5.27
CA PHE A 25 -10.20 -4.39 4.69
C PHE A 25 -10.01 -2.94 5.20
N PRO A 26 -10.09 -1.91 4.33
CA PRO A 26 -10.62 -1.89 2.96
C PRO A 26 -9.64 -2.37 1.87
N GLY A 27 -8.44 -2.78 2.25
CA GLY A 27 -7.40 -3.23 1.32
C GLY A 27 -6.81 -2.13 0.46
N ILE A 28 -6.93 -0.86 0.89
CA ILE A 28 -6.39 0.32 0.20
C ILE A 28 -5.30 0.97 1.06
N GLY A 29 -4.20 1.34 0.42
CA GLY A 29 -3.02 1.88 1.09
C GLY A 29 -1.87 2.09 0.11
N HIS A 30 -0.66 2.24 0.63
CA HIS A 30 0.56 2.29 -0.18
C HIS A 30 1.64 1.39 0.44
N VAL A 31 2.69 1.11 -0.34
CA VAL A 31 3.88 0.40 0.15
C VAL A 31 5.02 1.39 0.34
N ARG A 32 5.85 1.15 1.35
CA ARG A 32 7.10 1.89 1.56
C ARG A 32 8.27 0.92 1.70
N ARG A 33 9.48 1.40 1.42
CA ARG A 33 10.70 0.62 1.71
C ARG A 33 10.86 0.39 3.22
N ASN A 34 11.39 -0.77 3.55
CA ASN A 34 11.81 -1.21 4.88
C ASN A 34 13.20 -1.88 4.71
N PRO A 35 14.13 -1.79 5.67
CA PRO A 35 15.41 -2.50 5.65
C PRO A 35 15.42 -3.93 5.08
N VAL A 36 14.35 -4.70 5.26
CA VAL A 36 14.22 -6.09 4.80
C VAL A 36 13.25 -6.29 3.62
N GLY A 37 12.75 -5.21 3.01
CA GLY A 37 11.84 -5.28 1.87
C GLY A 37 10.85 -4.11 1.84
N TYR A 38 9.56 -4.42 2.02
CA TYR A 38 8.48 -3.44 1.96
C TYR A 38 7.54 -3.57 3.15
N ALA A 39 7.03 -2.44 3.61
CA ALA A 39 5.97 -2.37 4.60
C ALA A 39 4.68 -1.87 3.94
N TRP A 40 3.56 -2.48 4.31
CA TRP A 40 2.23 -1.99 3.97
C TRP A 40 1.85 -0.84 4.90
N VAL A 41 1.34 0.24 4.33
CA VAL A 41 0.80 1.39 5.05
C VAL A 41 -0.66 1.53 4.65
N ALA A 42 -1.55 1.05 5.51
CA ALA A 42 -2.99 1.17 5.29
C ALA A 42 -3.40 2.64 5.34
N LEU A 43 -4.34 3.02 4.48
CA LEU A 43 -5.02 4.30 4.66
C LEU A 43 -5.87 4.25 5.92
N ASN A 44 -5.87 5.35 6.67
CA ASN A 44 -6.85 5.54 7.74
C ASN A 44 -8.23 5.63 7.10
N TYR A 45 -9.09 4.68 7.44
CA TYR A 45 -10.48 4.72 7.02
C TYR A 45 -11.16 5.90 7.75
N THR A 46 -11.54 6.91 6.97
CA THR A 46 -12.28 8.07 7.47
C THR A 46 -13.56 8.19 6.65
N ASN A 47 -14.66 8.53 7.31
CA ASN A 47 -15.84 8.96 6.59
C ASN A 47 -15.59 10.39 6.09
N ARG A 48 -16.01 10.68 4.87
CA ARG A 48 -15.98 12.05 4.32
C ARG A 48 -16.89 12.98 5.11
N ASP A 49 -17.93 12.43 5.75
CA ASP A 49 -18.84 13.16 6.62
C ASP A 49 -18.48 12.93 8.10
N PRO A 50 -18.24 14.01 8.87
CA PRO A 50 -17.96 13.91 10.30
C PRO A 50 -19.21 13.77 11.19
N ASN A 51 -20.44 13.70 10.63
CA ASN A 51 -21.70 13.61 11.40
C ASN A 51 -22.29 12.20 11.47
#